data_AF-W6ZQ71-F1
#
_entry.id   AF-W6ZQ71-F1
#
_cell.length_a   1.000
_cell.length_b   1.000
_cell.length_c   1.000
_cell.angle_alpha   90.00
_cell.angle_beta   90.00
_cell.angle_gamma   90.00
#
_symmetry.space_group_name_H-M   'P 1'
#
loop_
_entity.id
_entity.type
_entity.pdbx_description
1 polymer ?
#
loop_
_entity_poly.entity_id
_entity_poly.type
_entity_poly.pdbx_seq_one_letter_code
_entity_poly.pdbx_strand_id
1 'polypeptide(L)'
;APIRDLDRSFHIETFSPFNYSTSEYTMDPAEGDVDEKWMTLGQDSGHFLIPVSEGHKYDMDIKRHVTVPEGVAEEESFLVSLDVMHQIHCLDTLRENLWYNRDWYSVHQKQHPKLSVHKAHTNHCLNALRKRLMCFSDVTFLPMVYIDREGWTLPDFERRHKCHNFDATREWAYKHRMSDAAASYKKIAGPEKILTTFPGFYDIYPERNNPDHKDPDHGHSDNKEHHSH
;
A
#
# COMPACT_ATOMS: atom_id res chain seq x y z
N ALA A 1 2.60 26.17 -16.01
CA ALA A 1 2.66 24.74 -15.64
C ALA A 1 1.26 24.23 -15.29
N PRO A 2 0.81 23.14 -15.92
CA PRO A 2 -0.50 22.51 -15.67
C PRO A 2 -0.77 22.19 -14.18
N ILE A 3 0.27 21.92 -13.39
CA ILE A 3 0.18 21.60 -11.96
C ILE A 3 -0.19 22.79 -11.05
N ARG A 4 -0.29 24.01 -11.59
CA ARG A 4 -0.74 25.19 -10.85
C ARG A 4 -2.25 25.19 -10.65
N ASP A 5 -2.99 24.57 -11.55
CA ASP A 5 -4.45 24.49 -11.51
C ASP A 5 -4.94 23.28 -10.71
N LEU A 6 -4.02 22.43 -10.24
CA LEU A 6 -4.32 21.29 -9.37
C LEU A 6 -4.76 21.78 -7.99
N ASP A 7 -5.97 21.41 -7.57
CA ASP A 7 -6.42 21.60 -6.20
C ASP A 7 -5.55 20.76 -5.24
N ARG A 8 -5.05 21.42 -4.20
CA ARG A 8 -4.20 20.83 -3.14
C ARG A 8 -4.84 20.94 -1.77
N SER A 9 -6.14 21.25 -1.72
CA SER A 9 -6.90 21.25 -0.49
C SER A 9 -6.89 19.85 0.13
N PHE A 10 -6.79 19.80 1.45
CA PHE A 10 -6.93 18.53 2.17
C PHE A 10 -8.40 18.29 2.47
N HIS A 11 -8.90 17.10 2.14
CA HIS A 11 -10.16 16.61 2.68
C HIS A 11 -9.91 15.59 3.80
N ILE A 12 -10.89 15.44 4.68
CA ILE A 12 -10.88 14.39 5.69
C ILE A 12 -11.63 13.20 5.09
N GLU A 13 -10.97 12.05 5.05
CA GLU A 13 -11.56 10.79 4.63
C GLU A 13 -11.33 9.73 5.70
N THR A 14 -12.40 9.02 6.06
CA THR A 14 -12.31 7.88 6.97
C THR A 14 -12.17 6.62 6.15
N PHE A 15 -11.01 5.96 6.26
CA PHE A 15 -10.82 4.67 5.62
C PHE A 15 -11.64 3.59 6.32
N SER A 16 -12.22 2.70 5.52
CA SER A 16 -12.91 1.52 6.00
C SER A 16 -12.00 0.73 6.96
N PRO A 17 -12.55 0.13 8.03
CA PRO A 17 -11.78 -0.75 8.90
C PRO A 17 -11.25 -1.95 8.10
N PHE A 18 -10.34 -2.72 8.72
CA PHE A 18 -9.95 -4.01 8.16
C PHE A 18 -11.21 -4.83 7.87
N ASN A 19 -11.43 -5.13 6.59
CA ASN A 19 -12.54 -5.92 6.09
C ASN A 19 -11.98 -6.96 5.12
N TYR A 20 -12.37 -8.22 5.32
CA TYR A 20 -11.92 -9.36 4.52
C TYR A 20 -12.81 -9.62 3.29
N SER A 21 -13.88 -8.85 3.08
CA SER A 21 -14.55 -8.81 1.78
C SER A 21 -13.64 -8.15 0.75
N THR A 22 -13.59 -8.72 -0.45
CA THR A 22 -12.88 -8.10 -1.58
C THR A 22 -13.51 -6.75 -1.89
N SER A 23 -12.66 -5.72 -2.08
CA SER A 23 -13.11 -4.45 -2.67
C SER A 23 -13.18 -4.58 -4.18
N GLU A 24 -13.79 -3.59 -4.86
CA GLU A 24 -13.78 -3.58 -6.32
C GLU A 24 -12.37 -3.54 -6.93
N TYR A 25 -11.39 -3.09 -6.16
CA TYR A 25 -9.96 -3.03 -6.54
C TYR A 25 -9.18 -4.29 -6.11
N THR A 26 -9.80 -5.26 -5.47
CA THR A 26 -9.12 -6.46 -4.97
C THR A 26 -9.96 -7.73 -5.12
N MET A 27 -11.00 -7.67 -5.96
CA MET A 27 -11.78 -8.86 -6.33
C MET A 27 -10.94 -9.77 -7.23
N ASP A 28 -11.33 -11.05 -7.30
CA ASP A 28 -10.71 -11.96 -8.25
C ASP A 28 -11.05 -11.49 -9.68
N PRO A 29 -10.09 -11.46 -10.63
CA PRO A 29 -10.36 -11.05 -12.01
C PRO A 29 -11.46 -11.87 -12.71
N ALA A 30 -11.74 -13.09 -12.25
CA ALA A 30 -12.84 -13.89 -12.77
C ALA A 30 -14.23 -13.42 -12.26
N GLU A 31 -14.29 -12.57 -11.24
CA GLU A 31 -15.51 -12.13 -10.57
C GLU A 31 -15.98 -10.72 -11.01
N GLY A 32 -15.18 -9.99 -11.79
CA GLY A 32 -15.57 -8.68 -12.34
C GLY A 32 -14.40 -7.87 -12.89
N ASP A 33 -14.64 -6.58 -13.14
CA ASP A 33 -13.78 -5.71 -13.95
C ASP A 33 -12.64 -5.05 -13.16
N VAL A 34 -11.96 -5.83 -12.31
CA VAL A 34 -10.91 -5.30 -11.41
C VAL A 34 -9.79 -4.57 -12.17
N ASP A 35 -9.41 -5.05 -13.35
CA ASP A 35 -8.34 -4.43 -14.14
C ASP A 35 -8.77 -3.07 -14.70
N GLU A 36 -10.03 -2.92 -15.11
CA GLU A 36 -10.59 -1.62 -15.52
C GLU A 36 -10.65 -0.65 -14.32
N LYS A 37 -11.01 -1.16 -13.13
CA LYS A 37 -11.00 -0.36 -11.90
C LYS A 37 -9.61 0.17 -11.58
N TRP A 38 -8.57 -0.64 -11.76
CA TRP A 38 -7.19 -0.18 -11.58
C TRP A 38 -6.73 0.77 -12.68
N MET A 39 -7.14 0.55 -13.92
CA MET A 39 -6.82 1.42 -15.05
C MET A 39 -7.35 2.85 -14.80
N THR A 40 -8.62 2.94 -14.41
CA THR A 40 -9.33 4.21 -14.16
C THR A 40 -8.85 5.00 -12.93
N LEU A 41 -7.91 4.46 -12.15
CA LEU A 41 -7.20 5.23 -11.11
C LEU A 41 -6.15 6.19 -11.68
N GLY A 42 -6.02 6.26 -13.02
CA GLY A 42 -5.11 7.14 -13.72
C GLY A 42 -3.86 6.44 -14.25
N GLN A 43 -3.85 5.11 -14.34
CA GLN A 43 -2.78 4.39 -15.07
C GLN A 43 -2.80 4.72 -16.57
N ASP A 44 -3.99 5.02 -17.09
CA ASP A 44 -4.23 5.48 -18.46
C ASP A 44 -4.08 7.00 -18.63
N SER A 45 -3.70 7.74 -17.58
CA SER A 45 -3.53 9.20 -17.65
C SER A 45 -2.48 9.64 -18.66
N GLY A 46 -1.60 8.71 -19.06
CA GLY A 46 -0.59 8.93 -20.08
C GLY A 46 0.49 9.90 -19.61
N HIS A 47 1.12 10.56 -20.58
CA HIS A 47 2.16 11.55 -20.33
C HIS A 47 1.62 12.96 -20.50
N PHE A 48 2.19 13.88 -19.73
CA PHE A 48 1.95 15.31 -19.78
C PHE A 48 3.17 16.02 -20.37
N LEU A 49 2.95 17.26 -20.81
CA LEU A 49 4.00 18.12 -21.33
C LEU A 49 4.29 19.28 -20.38
N ILE A 50 5.57 19.52 -20.11
CA ILE A 50 6.05 20.69 -19.37
C ILE A 50 6.99 21.48 -20.27
N PRO A 51 6.69 22.75 -20.59
CA PRO A 51 7.57 23.56 -21.42
C PRO A 51 9.00 23.56 -20.92
N VAL A 52 9.97 23.49 -21.83
CA VAL A 52 11.40 23.55 -21.47
C VAL A 52 11.71 24.82 -20.66
N SER A 53 11.03 25.93 -20.97
CA SER A 53 11.11 27.20 -20.25
C SER A 53 10.77 27.09 -18.76
N GLU A 54 9.96 26.10 -18.36
CA GLU A 54 9.55 25.86 -16.97
C GLU A 54 10.28 24.70 -16.29
N GLY A 55 10.98 23.84 -17.04
CA GLY A 55 11.58 22.61 -16.52
C GLY A 55 12.55 22.81 -15.36
N HIS A 56 13.26 23.94 -15.33
CA HIS A 56 14.17 24.29 -14.23
C HIS A 56 13.49 24.36 -12.85
N LYS A 57 12.18 24.65 -12.80
CA LYS A 57 11.40 24.69 -11.55
C LYS A 57 11.23 23.30 -10.92
N TYR A 58 11.45 22.25 -11.71
CA TYR A 58 11.22 20.85 -11.35
C TYR A 58 12.50 20.00 -11.53
N ASP A 59 13.67 20.64 -11.61
CA ASP A 59 14.98 20.01 -11.89
C ASP A 59 15.02 19.16 -13.16
N MET A 60 14.37 19.65 -14.21
CA MET A 60 14.48 19.02 -15.53
C MET A 60 15.65 19.64 -16.30
N ASP A 61 16.32 18.80 -17.08
CA ASP A 61 17.49 19.13 -17.89
C ASP A 61 17.29 18.52 -19.29
N ILE A 62 17.33 19.36 -20.31
CA ILE A 62 17.18 19.01 -21.73
C ILE A 62 18.25 18.04 -22.25
N LYS A 63 19.42 18.00 -21.59
CA LYS A 63 20.49 17.05 -21.96
C LYS A 63 20.26 15.65 -21.44
N ARG A 64 19.42 15.51 -20.41
CA ARG A 64 19.15 14.23 -19.73
C ARG A 64 17.77 13.69 -20.08
N HIS A 65 16.77 14.57 -20.07
CA HIS A 65 15.36 14.18 -20.14
C HIS A 65 14.80 14.38 -21.55
N VAL A 66 13.88 13.50 -21.91
CA VAL A 66 13.22 13.45 -23.21
C VAL A 66 12.37 14.70 -23.40
N THR A 67 12.57 15.36 -24.54
CA THR A 67 11.73 16.46 -24.99
C THR A 67 10.94 16.06 -26.24
N VAL A 68 9.76 16.64 -26.36
CA VAL A 68 8.94 16.66 -27.56
C VAL A 68 9.23 17.98 -28.26
N PRO A 69 9.67 17.97 -29.53
CA PRO A 69 10.07 19.19 -30.23
C PRO A 69 8.87 20.08 -30.59
N GLU A 70 9.16 21.37 -30.77
CA GLU A 70 8.23 22.33 -31.37
C GLU A 70 7.82 21.85 -32.79
N GLY A 71 6.53 21.89 -33.09
CA GLY A 71 5.93 21.36 -34.33
C GLY A 71 5.31 19.97 -34.17
N VAL A 72 5.66 19.22 -33.11
CA VAL A 72 4.87 18.08 -32.61
C VAL A 72 4.03 18.54 -31.40
N ALA A 73 4.63 19.31 -30.51
CA ALA A 73 3.94 20.08 -29.47
C ALA A 73 3.88 21.57 -29.84
N GLU A 74 3.06 22.35 -29.11
CA GLU A 74 2.96 23.81 -29.30
C GLU A 74 4.30 24.53 -29.05
N GLU A 75 5.07 24.04 -28.09
CA GLU A 75 6.45 24.47 -27.80
C GLU A 75 7.29 23.27 -27.36
N GLU A 76 8.62 23.35 -27.48
CA GLU A 76 9.50 22.29 -27.01
C GLU A 76 9.28 22.02 -25.52
N SER A 77 8.93 20.77 -25.18
CA SER A 77 8.42 20.40 -23.87
C SER A 77 8.98 19.08 -23.38
N PHE A 78 9.26 18.97 -22.09
CA PHE A 78 9.58 17.71 -21.42
C PHE A 78 8.36 16.79 -21.40
N LEU A 79 8.60 15.50 -21.68
CA LEU A 79 7.63 14.43 -21.49
C LEU A 79 7.69 13.92 -20.05
N VAL A 80 6.58 13.99 -19.32
CA VAL A 80 6.54 13.65 -17.88
C VAL A 80 5.29 12.86 -17.50
N SER A 81 5.35 12.14 -16.39
CA SER A 81 4.16 11.61 -15.69
C SER A 81 4.13 12.13 -14.23
N LEU A 82 3.05 11.87 -13.50
CA LEU A 82 2.97 12.14 -12.06
C LEU A 82 3.38 10.90 -11.25
N ASP A 83 4.17 11.09 -10.19
CA ASP A 83 4.68 9.99 -9.38
C ASP A 83 3.57 9.14 -8.75
N VAL A 84 2.50 9.74 -8.22
CA VAL A 84 1.34 8.97 -7.69
C VAL A 84 0.75 8.01 -8.72
N MET A 85 0.68 8.39 -10.00
CA MET A 85 0.15 7.51 -11.06
C MET A 85 1.10 6.33 -11.31
N HIS A 86 2.41 6.60 -11.28
CA HIS A 86 3.41 5.54 -11.38
C HIS A 86 3.38 4.60 -10.17
N GLN A 87 3.22 5.12 -8.95
CA GLN A 87 3.10 4.33 -7.73
C GLN A 87 1.87 3.40 -7.77
N ILE A 88 0.74 3.88 -8.29
CA ILE A 88 -0.47 3.06 -8.48
C ILE A 88 -0.22 1.95 -9.51
N HIS A 89 0.39 2.28 -10.65
CA HIS A 89 0.77 1.28 -11.66
C HIS A 89 1.71 0.19 -11.11
N CYS A 90 2.74 0.59 -10.35
CA CYS A 90 3.63 -0.37 -9.71
C CYS A 90 2.90 -1.25 -8.70
N LEU A 91 2.01 -0.67 -7.89
CA LEU A 91 1.22 -1.43 -6.92
C LEU A 91 0.32 -2.47 -7.60
N ASP A 92 -0.26 -2.13 -8.76
CA ASP A 92 -1.04 -3.05 -9.58
C ASP A 92 -0.18 -4.17 -10.19
N THR A 93 1.01 -3.83 -10.69
CA THR A 93 1.98 -4.82 -11.16
C THR A 93 2.34 -5.83 -10.04
N LEU A 94 2.52 -5.35 -8.81
CA LEU A 94 2.77 -6.22 -7.66
C LEU A 94 1.57 -7.10 -7.30
N ARG A 95 0.35 -6.59 -7.42
CA ARG A 95 -0.89 -7.38 -7.25
C ARG A 95 -0.91 -8.57 -8.19
N GLU A 96 -0.61 -8.35 -9.46
CA GLU A 96 -0.64 -9.39 -10.48
C GLU A 96 0.49 -10.41 -10.32
N ASN A 97 1.69 -9.97 -9.90
CA ASN A 97 2.90 -10.75 -10.09
C ASN A 97 3.52 -11.37 -8.83
N LEU A 98 3.23 -10.93 -7.59
CA LEU A 98 3.95 -11.40 -6.39
C LEU A 98 3.61 -12.83 -5.89
N TRP A 99 2.78 -13.59 -6.60
CA TRP A 99 2.28 -14.90 -6.15
C TRP A 99 3.36 -15.99 -6.02
N TYR A 100 4.48 -15.88 -6.76
CA TYR A 100 5.56 -16.89 -6.80
C TYR A 100 6.35 -17.04 -5.49
N ASN A 101 6.27 -16.07 -4.59
CA ASN A 101 6.92 -16.14 -3.27
C ASN A 101 6.14 -17.00 -2.27
N ARG A 102 4.87 -17.30 -2.54
CA ARG A 102 3.98 -17.99 -1.60
C ARG A 102 4.48 -19.38 -1.25
N ASP A 103 4.88 -20.17 -2.24
CA ASP A 103 5.26 -21.57 -2.02
C ASP A 103 6.58 -21.69 -1.25
N TRP A 104 7.49 -20.74 -1.44
CA TRP A 104 8.69 -20.63 -0.62
C TRP A 104 8.33 -20.28 0.82
N TYR A 105 7.56 -19.20 1.04
CA TYR A 105 7.21 -18.77 2.39
C TYR A 105 6.13 -19.59 3.07
N SER A 106 5.49 -20.56 2.41
CA SER A 106 4.51 -21.47 3.02
C SER A 106 5.15 -22.63 3.77
N VAL A 107 6.46 -22.84 3.63
CA VAL A 107 7.23 -23.89 4.32
C VAL A 107 8.41 -23.35 5.13
N HIS A 108 8.73 -22.05 5.00
CA HIS A 108 9.88 -21.40 5.64
C HIS A 108 9.53 -20.38 6.75
N GLN A 109 8.27 -20.31 7.18
CA GLN A 109 7.85 -19.46 8.31
C GLN A 109 7.31 -20.32 9.46
N LYS A 110 7.38 -19.82 10.70
CA LYS A 110 6.93 -20.60 11.88
C LYS A 110 5.41 -20.70 12.00
N GLN A 111 4.67 -19.82 11.33
CA GLN A 111 3.22 -19.78 11.33
C GLN A 111 2.71 -19.52 9.92
N HIS A 112 1.86 -20.41 9.42
CA HIS A 112 1.26 -20.28 8.11
C HIS A 112 -0.26 -20.18 8.25
N PRO A 113 -0.86 -19.00 8.02
CA PRO A 113 -2.31 -18.89 8.01
C PRO A 113 -2.90 -19.73 6.86
N LYS A 114 -4.16 -20.16 7.00
CA LYS A 114 -4.90 -20.83 5.91
C LYS A 114 -4.88 -19.92 4.66
N LEU A 115 -4.89 -20.52 3.47
CA LEU A 115 -4.80 -19.78 2.20
C LEU A 115 -5.86 -18.68 2.06
N SER A 116 -7.08 -18.92 2.53
CA SER A 116 -8.16 -17.93 2.55
C SER A 116 -7.80 -16.70 3.38
N VAL A 117 -7.22 -16.89 4.57
CA VAL A 117 -6.76 -15.81 5.45
C VAL A 117 -5.60 -15.04 4.82
N HIS A 118 -4.67 -15.76 4.19
CA HIS A 118 -3.55 -15.13 3.48
C HIS A 118 -4.04 -14.24 2.33
N LYS A 119 -4.88 -14.76 1.44
CA LYS A 119 -5.46 -14.00 0.31
C LYS A 119 -6.16 -12.74 0.81
N ALA A 120 -7.00 -12.89 1.82
CA ALA A 120 -7.81 -11.79 2.32
C ALA A 120 -6.95 -10.74 3.06
N HIS A 121 -5.86 -11.14 3.73
CA HIS A 121 -4.89 -10.21 4.32
C HIS A 121 -4.07 -9.47 3.27
N THR A 122 -3.54 -10.17 2.27
CA THR A 122 -2.79 -9.54 1.16
C THR A 122 -3.66 -8.54 0.41
N ASN A 123 -4.90 -8.90 0.07
CA ASN A 123 -5.83 -8.00 -0.61
C ASN A 123 -6.15 -6.76 0.23
N HIS A 124 -6.41 -6.94 1.53
CA HIS A 124 -6.62 -5.80 2.42
C HIS A 124 -5.40 -4.85 2.43
N CYS A 125 -4.19 -5.38 2.62
CA CYS A 125 -2.97 -4.59 2.66
C CYS A 125 -2.72 -3.84 1.35
N LEU A 126 -2.95 -4.51 0.20
CA LEU A 126 -2.85 -3.89 -1.12
C LEU A 126 -3.83 -2.70 -1.24
N ASN A 127 -5.10 -2.87 -0.88
CA ASN A 127 -6.07 -1.79 -0.95
C ASN A 127 -5.76 -0.66 0.05
N ALA A 128 -5.25 -0.99 1.24
CA ALA A 128 -4.85 0.00 2.23
C ALA A 128 -3.66 0.85 1.73
N LEU A 129 -2.67 0.22 1.09
CA LEU A 129 -1.56 0.93 0.43
C LEU A 129 -2.06 1.80 -0.72
N ARG A 130 -2.91 1.28 -1.60
CA ARG A 130 -3.54 2.03 -2.69
C ARG A 130 -4.21 3.31 -2.17
N LYS A 131 -5.08 3.19 -1.14
CA LYS A 131 -5.75 4.33 -0.49
C LYS A 131 -4.74 5.31 0.11
N ARG A 132 -3.63 4.83 0.68
CA ARG A 132 -2.60 5.70 1.27
C ARG A 132 -1.83 6.48 0.20
N LEU A 133 -1.48 5.84 -0.91
CA LEU A 133 -0.84 6.49 -2.06
C LEU A 133 -1.74 7.57 -2.64
N MET A 134 -3.04 7.29 -2.82
CA MET A 134 -4.02 8.28 -3.27
C MET A 134 -4.21 9.42 -2.27
N CYS A 135 -4.23 9.14 -0.97
CA CYS A 135 -4.42 10.16 0.06
C CYS A 135 -3.24 11.13 0.19
N PHE A 136 -2.01 10.64 0.04
CA PHE A 136 -0.85 11.53 0.02
C PHE A 136 -0.60 12.17 -1.32
N SER A 137 -0.93 11.48 -2.41
CA SER A 137 -0.77 11.89 -3.81
C SER A 137 0.50 12.69 -4.05
N ASP A 138 1.64 12.00 -4.20
CA ASP A 138 2.87 12.69 -4.61
C ASP A 138 2.74 13.18 -6.05
N VAL A 139 2.63 14.50 -6.19
CA VAL A 139 2.46 15.19 -7.49
C VAL A 139 3.80 15.57 -8.14
N THR A 140 4.91 14.99 -7.67
CA THR A 140 6.24 15.17 -8.27
C THR A 140 6.21 14.66 -9.71
N PHE A 141 6.82 15.42 -10.63
CA PHE A 141 6.95 14.99 -12.02
C PHE A 141 8.06 13.95 -12.16
N LEU A 142 7.75 12.88 -12.90
CA LEU A 142 8.69 11.88 -13.38
C LEU A 142 8.97 12.13 -14.87
N PRO A 143 10.02 12.88 -15.22
CA PRO A 143 10.43 13.04 -16.61
C PRO A 143 10.99 11.73 -17.17
N MET A 144 10.90 11.55 -18.50
CA MET A 144 11.44 10.38 -19.17
C MET A 144 12.93 10.56 -19.52
N VAL A 145 13.71 9.48 -19.53
CA VAL A 145 15.12 9.45 -19.98
C VAL A 145 15.30 8.39 -21.06
N TYR A 146 16.21 8.63 -22.00
CA TYR A 146 16.59 7.63 -23.00
C TYR A 146 17.44 6.52 -22.37
N ILE A 147 17.12 5.28 -22.70
CA ILE A 147 17.88 4.10 -22.25
C ILE A 147 18.69 3.43 -23.37
N ASP A 148 18.45 3.83 -24.62
CA ASP A 148 19.23 3.40 -25.78
C ASP A 148 19.21 4.45 -26.91
N ARG A 149 19.81 4.11 -28.07
CA ARG A 149 19.89 5.01 -29.23
C ARG A 149 18.71 4.83 -30.18
N GLU A 150 17.94 3.77 -29.99
CA GLU A 150 16.78 3.37 -30.77
C GLU A 150 15.51 4.11 -30.31
N GLY A 151 15.59 4.85 -29.21
CA GLY A 151 14.55 5.75 -28.72
C GLY A 151 13.72 5.19 -27.57
N TRP A 152 14.15 4.08 -26.96
CA TRP A 152 13.50 3.56 -25.77
C TRP A 152 13.71 4.49 -24.59
N THR A 153 12.67 4.64 -23.77
CA THR A 153 12.67 5.54 -22.62
C THR A 153 12.10 4.88 -21.37
N LEU A 154 12.51 5.38 -20.22
CA LEU A 154 11.94 5.02 -18.91
C LEU A 154 11.76 6.29 -18.05
N PRO A 155 10.87 6.26 -17.04
CA PRO A 155 10.79 7.34 -16.08
C PRO A 155 12.09 7.49 -15.28
N ASP A 156 12.51 8.71 -15.00
CA ASP A 156 13.60 9.03 -14.09
C ASP A 156 13.09 9.05 -12.65
N PHE A 157 13.41 8.03 -11.88
CA PHE A 157 13.01 7.90 -10.49
C PHE A 157 13.88 8.73 -9.52
N GLU A 158 15.00 9.28 -9.97
CA GLU A 158 15.91 10.07 -9.14
C GLU A 158 15.38 11.50 -8.97
N ARG A 159 14.25 11.65 -8.25
CA ARG A 159 13.57 12.94 -8.06
C ARG A 159 13.61 13.41 -6.61
N ARG A 160 13.44 14.71 -6.41
CA ARG A 160 13.33 15.32 -5.07
C ARG A 160 11.89 15.22 -4.58
N HIS A 161 11.69 14.54 -3.47
CA HIS A 161 10.38 14.40 -2.81
C HIS A 161 10.33 15.18 -1.50
N LYS A 162 9.11 15.53 -1.07
CA LYS A 162 8.87 16.08 0.28
C LYS A 162 8.39 14.96 1.20
N CYS A 163 9.31 14.41 2.00
CA CYS A 163 9.03 13.32 2.91
C CYS A 163 8.90 13.81 4.36
N HIS A 164 8.12 13.08 5.17
CA HIS A 164 8.25 13.16 6.63
C HIS A 164 9.62 12.62 7.05
N ASN A 165 10.15 13.11 8.17
CA ASN A 165 11.39 12.58 8.73
C ASN A 165 11.15 11.15 9.26
N PHE A 166 11.58 10.17 8.46
CA PHE A 166 11.38 8.75 8.76
C PHE A 166 12.13 8.32 10.02
N ASP A 167 13.39 8.72 10.18
CA ASP A 167 14.17 8.35 11.36
C ASP A 167 13.55 8.91 12.63
N ALA A 168 13.16 10.19 12.65
CA ALA A 168 12.48 10.78 13.81
C ALA A 168 11.17 10.03 14.15
N THR A 169 10.41 9.62 13.13
CA THR A 169 9.18 8.83 13.30
C THR A 169 9.48 7.44 13.87
N ARG A 170 10.48 6.74 13.32
CA ARG A 170 10.93 5.41 13.76
C ARG A 170 11.44 5.44 15.20
N GLU A 171 12.31 6.38 15.53
CA GLU A 171 12.84 6.54 16.89
C GLU A 171 11.74 6.88 17.90
N TRP A 172 10.80 7.75 17.51
CA TRP A 172 9.61 8.00 18.33
C TRP A 172 8.82 6.71 18.57
N ALA A 173 8.58 5.90 17.53
CA ALA A 173 7.84 4.63 17.67
C ALA A 173 8.56 3.64 18.61
N TYR A 174 9.87 3.49 18.49
CA TYR A 174 10.66 2.63 19.39
C TYR A 174 10.61 3.11 20.84
N LYS A 175 10.75 4.42 21.06
CA LYS A 175 10.72 5.02 22.40
C LYS A 175 9.37 4.83 23.10
N HIS A 176 8.27 4.82 22.34
CA HIS A 176 6.92 4.71 22.87
C HIS A 176 6.31 3.32 22.68
N ARG A 177 7.12 2.31 22.30
CA ARG A 177 6.63 0.93 22.18
C ARG A 177 6.15 0.42 23.53
N MET A 178 5.09 -0.41 23.50
CA MET A 178 4.62 -1.09 24.71
C MET A 178 5.72 -1.98 25.29
N SER A 179 5.69 -2.19 26.62
CA SER A 179 6.60 -3.13 27.27
C SER A 179 6.39 -4.55 26.75
N ASP A 180 7.42 -5.39 26.82
CA ASP A 180 7.30 -6.77 26.34
C ASP A 180 6.22 -7.56 27.13
N ALA A 181 6.03 -7.23 28.41
CA ALA A 181 4.94 -7.77 29.23
C ALA A 181 3.55 -7.33 28.73
N ALA A 182 3.38 -6.07 28.31
CA ALA A 182 2.13 -5.60 27.71
C ALA A 182 1.93 -6.17 26.29
N ALA A 183 3.01 -6.43 25.57
CA ALA A 183 2.97 -7.08 24.26
C ALA A 183 2.54 -8.55 24.36
N SER A 184 3.05 -9.28 25.37
CA SER A 184 2.74 -10.68 25.61
C SER A 184 1.41 -10.92 26.34
N TYR A 185 0.81 -9.86 26.89
CA TYR A 185 -0.51 -9.95 27.52
C TYR A 185 -1.59 -10.37 26.51
N LYS A 186 -2.31 -11.45 26.84
CA LYS A 186 -3.41 -11.97 26.04
C LYS A 186 -4.62 -11.04 26.16
N LYS A 187 -4.98 -10.42 25.04
CA LYS A 187 -6.08 -9.45 24.96
C LYS A 187 -7.39 -10.20 24.70
N ILE A 188 -8.33 -10.09 25.63
CA ILE A 188 -9.65 -10.71 25.53
C ILE A 188 -10.68 -9.61 25.37
N ALA A 189 -11.52 -9.72 24.33
CA ALA A 189 -12.57 -8.76 24.08
C ALA A 189 -13.69 -8.93 25.11
N GLY A 190 -14.04 -7.87 25.82
CA GLY A 190 -15.20 -7.87 26.73
C GLY A 190 -16.53 -8.02 25.97
N PRO A 191 -17.63 -8.30 26.69
CA PRO A 191 -18.93 -8.65 26.10
C PRO A 191 -19.54 -7.53 25.24
N GLU A 192 -19.26 -6.27 25.56
CA GLU A 192 -19.76 -5.10 24.81
C GLU A 192 -18.90 -4.72 23.60
N LYS A 193 -17.81 -5.46 23.32
CA LYS A 193 -16.96 -5.16 22.19
C LYS A 193 -17.58 -5.67 20.90
N ILE A 194 -17.74 -4.77 19.95
CA ILE A 194 -18.11 -5.12 18.58
C ILE A 194 -16.93 -5.87 17.96
N LEU A 195 -17.14 -7.13 17.63
CA LEU A 195 -16.15 -7.97 16.94
C LEU A 195 -16.31 -7.81 15.43
N THR A 196 -15.21 -7.56 14.74
CA THR A 196 -15.15 -7.57 13.28
C THR A 196 -14.51 -8.88 12.83
N THR A 197 -15.33 -9.93 12.69
CA THR A 197 -14.88 -11.24 12.22
C THR A 197 -15.23 -11.46 10.75
N PHE A 198 -14.48 -12.31 10.06
CA PHE A 198 -14.78 -12.70 8.69
C PHE A 198 -16.12 -13.41 8.61
N PRO A 199 -16.88 -13.24 7.51
CA PRO A 199 -17.92 -14.20 7.15
C PRO A 199 -17.34 -15.62 7.13
N GLY A 200 -17.97 -16.55 7.85
CA GLY A 200 -17.52 -17.93 7.97
C GLY A 200 -16.24 -18.15 8.81
N PHE A 201 -15.72 -17.13 9.51
CA PHE A 201 -14.51 -17.28 10.33
C PHE A 201 -14.64 -18.42 11.34
N TYR A 202 -15.76 -18.48 12.06
CA TYR A 202 -16.02 -19.51 13.06
C TYR A 202 -16.43 -20.86 12.45
N ASP A 203 -16.83 -20.91 11.19
CA ASP A 203 -17.02 -22.17 10.48
C ASP A 203 -15.66 -22.81 10.15
N ILE A 204 -14.67 -21.96 9.85
CA ILE A 204 -13.28 -22.36 9.55
C ILE A 204 -12.48 -22.61 10.84
N TYR A 205 -12.76 -21.87 11.91
CA TYR A 205 -12.07 -21.91 13.20
C TYR A 205 -13.07 -21.97 14.36
N PRO A 206 -13.84 -23.06 14.48
CA PRO A 206 -14.85 -23.19 15.53
C PRO A 206 -14.26 -23.11 16.94
N GLU A 207 -13.01 -23.53 17.11
CA GLU A 207 -12.28 -23.46 18.38
C GLU A 207 -11.95 -22.04 18.84
N ARG A 208 -12.06 -21.05 17.94
CA ARG A 208 -11.82 -19.64 18.24
C ARG A 208 -13.09 -18.90 18.67
N ASN A 209 -14.25 -19.54 18.57
CA ASN A 209 -15.49 -18.96 19.07
C ASN A 209 -15.46 -18.96 20.61
N ASN A 210 -15.32 -17.78 21.20
CA ASN A 210 -15.20 -17.56 22.64
C ASN A 210 -16.45 -16.84 23.17
N PRO A 211 -17.59 -17.53 23.27
CA PRO A 211 -18.87 -16.90 23.62
C PRO A 211 -18.94 -16.44 25.08
N ASP A 212 -18.11 -16.98 25.96
CA ASP A 212 -18.07 -16.63 27.38
C ASP A 212 -17.00 -15.58 27.71
N HIS A 213 -16.25 -15.11 26.70
CA HIS A 213 -15.20 -14.10 26.81
C HIS A 213 -14.14 -14.46 27.86
N LYS A 214 -13.94 -15.76 28.14
CA LYS A 214 -12.92 -16.21 29.08
C LYS A 214 -11.61 -16.47 28.36
N ASP A 215 -10.53 -16.51 29.12
CA ASP A 215 -9.24 -16.92 28.57
C ASP A 215 -9.25 -18.45 28.40
N PRO A 216 -9.22 -19.00 27.17
CA PRO A 216 -9.24 -20.44 26.96
C PRO A 216 -7.98 -21.16 27.45
N ASP A 217 -6.88 -20.44 27.71
CA ASP A 217 -5.61 -21.04 28.19
C ASP A 217 -5.48 -21.01 29.72
N HIS A 218 -6.45 -20.44 30.44
CA HIS A 218 -6.34 -20.18 31.89
C HIS A 218 -6.93 -21.30 32.77
N GLY A 219 -7.32 -22.44 32.18
CA GLY A 219 -7.87 -23.61 32.87
C GLY A 219 -6.84 -24.61 33.45
N HIS A 220 -5.53 -24.35 33.33
CA HIS A 220 -4.48 -25.30 33.76
C HIS A 220 -3.32 -24.65 34.55
N SER A 221 -3.61 -23.84 35.57
CA SER A 221 -2.55 -23.45 36.52
C SER A 221 -2.91 -23.36 38.01
N ASP A 222 -4.09 -23.82 38.43
CA ASP A 222 -4.40 -23.99 39.86
C ASP A 222 -4.00 -25.39 40.33
N ASN A 223 -2.68 -25.67 40.35
CA ASN A 223 -2.04 -26.65 41.25
C ASN A 223 -0.53 -26.69 40.99
N LYS A 224 0.19 -25.71 41.51
CA LYS A 224 1.55 -25.95 42.00
C LYS A 224 1.60 -25.49 43.45
N GLU A 225 1.35 -26.44 44.34
CA GLU A 225 1.69 -26.33 45.75
C GLU A 225 3.13 -25.80 45.86
N HIS A 226 3.27 -24.66 46.54
CA HIS A 226 4.54 -24.22 47.07
C HIS A 226 4.97 -25.22 48.15
N HIS A 227 5.73 -26.24 47.77
CA HIS A 227 6.58 -26.94 48.72
C HIS A 227 7.86 -26.14 48.92
N SER A 228 7.87 -25.42 50.02
CA SER A 228 9.05 -24.91 50.70
C SER A 228 9.99 -26.06 51.08
N HIS A 229 11.25 -25.98 50.65
CA HIS A 229 12.44 -26.35 51.41
C HIS A 229 13.67 -25.63 50.84
#